data_AF-A0A292SFT3-F1
#
_entry.id   AF-A0A292SFT3-F1
#
_cell.length_a   1.000
_cell.length_b   1.000
_cell.length_c   1.000
_cell.angle_alpha   90.00
_cell.angle_beta   90.00
_cell.angle_gamma   90.00
#
_symmetry.space_group_name_H-M   'P 1'
#
loop_
_entity.id
_entity.type
_entity.pdbx_description
1 polymer ?
#
loop_
_entity_poly.entity_id
_entity_poly.type
_entity_poly.pdbx_seq_one_letter_code
_entity_poly.pdbx_strand_id
1 'polypeptide(L)'
;MKIQPIIPQKQNIDNKKDNVRFTGAFDAVSLGLRFLETNQAWGANAVDLASMVIPRTTVDFVNRGPAAGTETMRREASGTVNHSLVGVYGTIAGLAVAASLNKNYGIKAHKIFADDETLLELANLWNKQIKQNKPEPVKNYLNETFGKLQTLVNGEWKEIPQENIDLVVEKYNAALTNKQTPAILNDELKNYAKSVITHSTGSENTYRFANGKNTASLSNMLESIYNVSKTFVETNVDKAFRETKEVDANAFIKAMKKMNLRRSLFGLGIASAVGMSIQPLNIYLTKRKTGSDGFVGVEGRSKDNSAGFKGLKALAAAAFGGGIIASIGVQDGIKGILKKIQFKGLTPTMDQFKFIYGVTIMSRFMAARDKDELRESVVKDVLGFFNWLVLGNFVSKMTANAIDQNLINYSEKDHGKGFFKKIINAPMVSRDEVLHRGLKAAGIDTVENGKALNFKQMLKKLSDSRVSDALRKETKGKLRALSIAQVAGYLYSGIILGVGIPKLNIYMTNKSEAKRKAKLAAEKAAKNEQPQTASNDVNYQSMMNPANLEFLSKNM
;
A
#
# COMPACT_ATOMS: atom_id res chain seq x y z
N MET A 1 -65.03 18.86 -8.98
CA MET A 1 -63.74 19.43 -8.56
C MET A 1 -62.71 19.13 -9.63
N LYS A 2 -62.09 20.16 -10.20
CA LYS A 2 -61.15 20.06 -11.32
C LYS A 2 -59.77 19.61 -10.80
N ILE A 3 -59.24 18.56 -11.39
CA ILE A 3 -57.88 18.07 -11.18
C ILE A 3 -56.94 19.06 -11.87
N GLN A 4 -56.10 19.75 -11.10
CA GLN A 4 -55.03 20.60 -11.63
C GLN A 4 -53.78 19.74 -11.94
N PRO A 5 -53.15 19.91 -13.11
CA PRO A 5 -51.90 19.24 -13.44
C PRO A 5 -50.72 19.92 -12.73
N ILE A 6 -49.88 19.13 -12.07
CA ILE A 6 -48.62 19.58 -11.49
C ILE A 6 -47.63 19.85 -12.62
N ILE A 7 -47.35 21.12 -12.87
CA ILE A 7 -46.32 21.61 -13.78
C ILE A 7 -44.95 21.35 -13.13
N PRO A 8 -43.97 20.71 -13.80
CA PRO A 8 -42.62 20.58 -13.26
C PRO A 8 -41.97 21.96 -13.16
N GLN A 9 -41.57 22.37 -11.96
CA GLN A 9 -40.73 23.54 -11.75
C GLN A 9 -39.38 23.31 -12.46
N LYS A 10 -39.20 23.95 -13.61
CA LYS A 10 -37.88 24.25 -14.15
C LYS A 10 -37.17 25.17 -13.16
N GLN A 11 -36.27 24.63 -12.35
CA GLN A 11 -35.27 25.46 -11.69
C GLN A 11 -34.38 26.07 -12.77
N ASN A 12 -34.56 27.37 -12.97
CA ASN A 12 -33.60 28.22 -13.66
C ASN A 12 -32.27 28.12 -12.90
N ILE A 13 -31.33 27.34 -13.41
CA ILE A 13 -29.93 27.46 -13.04
C ILE A 13 -29.43 28.69 -13.79
N ASP A 14 -29.38 29.82 -13.10
CA ASP A 14 -28.71 31.01 -13.60
C ASP A 14 -27.30 30.63 -14.05
N ASN A 15 -27.03 30.89 -15.33
CA ASN A 15 -25.73 30.77 -15.97
C ASN A 15 -24.74 31.76 -15.34
N LYS A 16 -24.23 31.46 -14.14
CA LYS A 16 -22.93 31.99 -13.73
C LYS A 16 -21.89 31.31 -14.62
N LYS A 17 -21.36 32.07 -15.58
CA LYS A 17 -20.13 31.77 -16.31
C LYS A 17 -18.98 31.66 -15.30
N ASP A 18 -18.87 30.51 -14.65
CA ASP A 18 -17.63 30.07 -14.02
C ASP A 18 -16.61 29.80 -15.14
N ASN A 19 -15.96 30.88 -15.59
CA ASN A 19 -14.69 30.79 -16.29
C ASN A 19 -13.64 30.28 -15.30
N VAL A 20 -13.69 28.97 -15.00
CA VAL A 20 -12.62 28.28 -14.27
C VAL A 20 -11.40 28.30 -15.18
N ARG A 21 -10.53 29.29 -15.00
CA ARG A 21 -9.21 29.30 -15.62
C ARG A 21 -8.38 28.19 -14.97
N PHE A 22 -8.21 27.07 -15.68
CA PHE A 22 -7.34 25.98 -15.28
C PHE A 22 -5.88 26.41 -15.47
N THR A 23 -5.17 26.69 -14.37
CA THR A 23 -3.76 27.07 -14.36
C THR A 23 -2.85 25.83 -14.32
N GLY A 24 -1.65 25.89 -14.91
CA GLY A 24 -0.68 24.79 -14.91
C GLY A 24 -0.24 24.29 -13.52
N ALA A 25 -0.48 25.06 -12.45
CA ALA A 25 -0.26 24.63 -11.07
C ALA A 25 -1.15 23.43 -10.67
N PHE A 26 -2.41 23.40 -11.11
CA PHE A 26 -3.30 22.28 -10.80
C PHE A 26 -2.83 21.00 -11.50
N ASP A 27 -2.37 21.11 -12.74
CA ASP A 27 -1.83 19.97 -13.50
C ASP A 27 -0.56 19.42 -12.83
N ALA A 28 0.31 20.29 -12.29
CA ALA A 28 1.48 19.89 -11.53
C ALA A 28 1.12 19.16 -10.23
N VAL A 29 0.14 19.66 -9.48
CA VAL A 29 -0.38 19.00 -8.27
C VAL A 29 -0.99 17.65 -8.61
N SER A 30 -1.81 17.56 -9.66
CA SER A 30 -2.41 16.30 -10.10
C SER A 30 -1.35 15.29 -10.54
N LEU A 31 -0.26 15.74 -11.17
CA LEU A 31 0.87 14.86 -11.55
C LEU A 31 1.62 14.33 -10.32
N GLY A 32 1.87 15.19 -9.32
CA GLY A 32 2.49 14.78 -8.06
C GLY A 32 1.60 13.79 -7.28
N LEU A 33 0.31 14.08 -7.17
CA LEU A 33 -0.67 13.21 -6.52
C LEU A 33 -0.83 11.87 -7.26
N ARG A 34 -0.81 11.90 -8.60
CA ARG A 34 -0.78 10.68 -9.42
C ARG A 34 0.48 9.88 -9.15
N PHE A 35 1.66 10.51 -9.06
CA PHE A 35 2.90 9.79 -8.74
C PHE A 35 2.79 9.05 -7.41
N LEU A 36 2.22 9.68 -6.38
CA LEU A 36 1.99 9.04 -5.07
C LEU A 36 0.96 7.89 -5.15
N GLU A 37 -0.05 8.00 -6.01
CA GLU A 37 -1.04 6.94 -6.26
C GLU A 37 -0.45 5.74 -7.01
N THR A 38 0.30 6.00 -8.09
CA THR A 38 0.87 4.96 -8.96
C THR A 38 2.09 4.27 -8.35
N ASN A 39 2.82 4.94 -7.47
CA ASN A 39 4.00 4.39 -6.79
C ASN A 39 3.66 4.10 -5.33
N GLN A 40 2.77 3.14 -5.09
CA GLN A 40 2.15 2.90 -3.79
C GLN A 40 3.14 2.81 -2.61
N ALA A 41 4.32 2.18 -2.78
CA ALA A 41 5.33 2.14 -1.72
C ALA A 41 5.90 3.54 -1.39
N TRP A 42 6.28 4.31 -2.41
CA TRP A 42 6.77 5.68 -2.25
C TRP A 42 5.69 6.64 -1.78
N GLY A 43 4.47 6.49 -2.29
CA GLY A 43 3.30 7.25 -1.85
C GLY A 43 2.97 7.00 -0.39
N ALA A 44 2.91 5.72 0.02
CA ALA A 44 2.69 5.31 1.39
C ALA A 44 3.76 5.88 2.32
N ASN A 45 5.03 5.82 1.95
CA ASN A 45 6.13 6.40 2.73
C ASN A 45 6.08 7.91 2.82
N ALA A 46 5.80 8.61 1.72
CA ALA A 46 5.75 10.06 1.70
C ALA A 46 4.60 10.57 2.58
N VAL A 47 3.45 9.91 2.50
CA VAL A 47 2.29 10.19 3.35
C VAL A 47 2.60 9.87 4.80
N ASP A 48 3.23 8.73 5.08
CA ASP A 48 3.61 8.33 6.43
C ASP A 48 4.63 9.33 7.02
N LEU A 49 5.66 9.70 6.27
CA LEU A 49 6.66 10.68 6.67
C LEU A 49 6.01 12.05 6.98
N ALA A 50 5.22 12.58 6.04
CA ALA A 50 4.66 13.93 6.12
C ALA A 50 3.48 14.04 7.09
N SER A 51 2.63 13.02 7.16
CA SER A 51 1.38 13.04 7.93
C SER A 51 1.52 12.41 9.31
N MET A 52 2.53 11.55 9.50
CA MET A 52 2.71 10.80 10.73
C MET A 52 4.06 11.09 11.38
N VAL A 53 5.18 10.77 10.72
CA VAL A 53 6.52 10.84 11.33
C VAL A 53 6.86 12.26 11.74
N ILE A 54 6.88 13.22 10.80
CA ILE A 54 7.29 14.60 11.07
C ILE A 54 6.39 15.27 12.12
N PRO A 55 5.05 15.24 12.02
CA PRO A 55 4.20 15.89 13.01
C PRO A 55 4.33 15.25 14.39
N ARG A 56 4.36 13.91 14.49
CA ARG A 56 4.52 13.21 15.77
C ARG A 56 5.84 13.55 16.44
N THR A 57 6.92 13.48 15.67
CA THR A 57 8.26 13.87 16.11
C THR A 57 8.28 15.30 16.63
N THR A 58 7.66 16.23 15.90
CA THR A 58 7.56 17.64 16.30
C THR A 58 6.78 17.80 17.60
N VAL A 59 5.63 17.14 17.73
CA VAL A 59 4.83 17.17 18.96
C VAL A 59 5.63 16.62 20.15
N ASP A 60 6.35 15.52 20.00
CA ASP A 60 7.18 14.97 21.07
C ASP A 60 8.39 15.87 21.40
N PHE A 61 9.03 16.48 20.41
CA PHE A 61 10.08 17.49 20.64
C PHE A 61 9.57 18.63 21.51
N VAL A 62 8.40 19.19 21.16
CA VAL A 62 7.83 20.35 21.83
C VAL A 62 7.30 20.02 23.23
N ASN A 63 6.68 18.87 23.42
CA ASN A 63 5.94 18.56 24.67
C ASN A 63 6.71 17.67 25.64
N ARG A 64 7.75 16.97 25.19
CA ARG A 64 8.50 15.98 25.98
C ARG A 64 10.02 16.11 25.86
N GLY A 65 10.48 17.08 25.07
CA GLY A 65 11.87 17.46 24.94
C GLY A 65 12.67 16.67 23.90
N PRO A 66 13.95 17.05 23.70
CA PRO A 66 14.76 16.58 22.58
C PRO A 66 15.00 15.08 22.52
N ALA A 67 15.14 14.43 23.69
CA ALA A 67 15.35 12.99 23.76
C ALA A 67 14.11 12.21 23.26
N ALA A 68 12.91 12.62 23.66
CA ALA A 68 11.65 11.99 23.23
C ALA A 68 11.41 12.19 21.73
N GLY A 69 11.58 13.42 21.23
CA GLY A 69 11.47 13.72 19.80
C GLY A 69 12.46 12.91 18.95
N THR A 70 13.72 12.80 19.39
CA THR A 70 14.76 12.02 18.70
C THR A 70 14.46 10.51 18.72
N GLU A 71 13.96 9.98 19.84
CA GLU A 71 13.53 8.58 19.93
C GLU A 71 12.35 8.29 19.00
N THR A 72 11.36 9.19 18.95
CA THR A 72 10.21 9.07 18.05
C THR A 72 10.64 9.15 16.59
N MET A 73 11.50 10.11 16.21
CA MET A 73 12.00 10.24 14.84
C MET A 73 12.68 8.95 14.36
N ARG A 74 13.63 8.42 15.15
CA ARG A 74 14.34 7.18 14.79
C ARG A 74 13.38 5.99 14.70
N ARG A 75 12.46 5.85 15.66
CA ARG A 75 11.47 4.77 15.67
C ARG A 75 10.59 4.77 14.43
N GLU A 76 9.94 5.91 14.16
CA GLU A 76 8.93 5.97 13.13
C GLU A 76 9.58 5.96 11.74
N ALA A 77 10.65 6.74 11.51
CA ALA A 77 11.33 6.78 10.21
C ALA A 77 11.96 5.43 9.82
N SER A 78 12.61 4.74 10.76
CA SER A 78 13.19 3.42 10.49
C SER A 78 12.10 2.39 10.18
N GLY A 79 10.94 2.50 10.83
CA GLY A 79 9.77 1.67 10.56
C GLY A 79 9.29 1.87 9.12
N THR A 80 9.07 3.14 8.74
CA THR A 80 8.64 3.52 7.38
C THR A 80 9.57 2.93 6.33
N VAL A 81 10.88 3.13 6.47
CA VAL A 81 11.91 2.63 5.53
C VAL A 81 11.87 1.11 5.42
N ASN A 82 11.83 0.39 6.56
CA ASN A 82 11.77 -1.07 6.57
C ASN A 82 10.52 -1.60 5.82
N HIS A 83 9.37 -0.97 6.04
CA HIS A 83 8.12 -1.37 5.40
C HIS A 83 8.14 -1.14 3.88
N SER A 84 8.89 -0.16 3.39
CA SER A 84 9.07 0.06 1.95
C SER A 84 9.96 -0.98 1.28
N LEU A 85 10.94 -1.50 2.02
CA LEU A 85 11.97 -2.41 1.50
C LEU A 85 11.49 -3.86 1.38
N VAL A 86 10.25 -4.16 1.73
CA VAL A 86 9.69 -5.52 1.70
C VAL A 86 9.82 -6.17 0.32
N GLY A 87 9.58 -5.41 -0.75
CA GLY A 87 9.80 -5.87 -2.13
C GLY A 87 11.26 -6.20 -2.43
N VAL A 88 12.20 -5.42 -1.88
CA VAL A 88 13.65 -5.64 -2.00
C VAL A 88 14.05 -6.89 -1.24
N TYR A 89 13.59 -7.07 0.00
CA TYR A 89 13.83 -8.29 0.78
C TYR A 89 13.26 -9.53 0.08
N GLY A 90 12.05 -9.42 -0.48
CA GLY A 90 11.45 -10.44 -1.32
C GLY A 90 12.29 -10.75 -2.56
N THR A 91 12.85 -9.74 -3.22
CA THR A 91 13.70 -9.94 -4.40
C THR A 91 15.01 -10.66 -4.06
N ILE A 92 15.69 -10.25 -2.98
CA ILE A 92 16.92 -10.88 -2.50
C ILE A 92 16.65 -12.34 -2.08
N ALA A 93 15.59 -12.56 -1.29
CA ALA A 93 15.16 -13.90 -0.93
C ALA A 93 14.83 -14.74 -2.17
N GLY A 94 14.12 -14.15 -3.13
CA GLY A 94 13.76 -14.73 -4.42
C GLY A 94 14.97 -15.19 -5.21
N LEU A 95 16.03 -14.37 -5.27
CA LEU A 95 17.27 -14.72 -5.94
C LEU A 95 17.90 -15.99 -5.36
N ALA A 96 17.98 -16.09 -4.03
CA ALA A 96 18.54 -17.25 -3.34
C ALA A 96 17.69 -18.52 -3.59
N VAL A 97 16.36 -18.42 -3.47
CA VAL A 97 15.48 -19.60 -3.62
C VAL A 97 15.26 -20.03 -5.07
N ALA A 98 15.51 -19.14 -6.04
CA ALA A 98 15.33 -19.42 -7.47
C ALA A 98 16.57 -20.04 -8.14
N ALA A 99 17.72 -20.11 -7.46
CA ALA A 99 18.99 -20.50 -8.09
C ALA A 99 18.92 -21.84 -8.85
N SER A 100 18.40 -22.89 -8.20
CA SER A 100 18.22 -24.20 -8.85
C SER A 100 17.18 -24.16 -9.97
N LEU A 101 16.11 -23.38 -9.81
CA LEU A 101 15.05 -23.28 -10.82
C LEU A 101 15.55 -22.58 -12.09
N ASN A 102 16.31 -21.49 -11.92
CA ASN A 102 16.95 -20.77 -13.02
C ASN A 102 17.91 -21.67 -13.77
N LYS A 103 18.73 -22.46 -13.05
CA LYS A 103 19.68 -23.41 -13.65
C LYS A 103 18.98 -24.53 -14.41
N ASN A 104 17.96 -25.15 -13.82
CA ASN A 104 17.29 -26.32 -14.41
C ASN A 104 16.48 -25.97 -15.66
N TYR A 105 15.87 -24.78 -15.68
CA TYR A 105 14.93 -24.40 -16.74
C TYR A 105 15.41 -23.28 -17.67
N GLY A 106 16.58 -22.69 -17.43
CA GLY A 106 17.13 -21.61 -18.26
C GLY A 106 16.41 -20.26 -18.12
N ILE A 107 15.70 -20.05 -17.01
CA ILE A 107 14.81 -18.89 -16.81
C ILE A 107 15.32 -17.92 -15.73
N LYS A 108 14.65 -16.78 -15.60
CA LYS A 108 14.86 -15.80 -14.51
C LYS A 108 13.69 -15.79 -13.52
N ALA A 109 13.41 -16.92 -12.88
CA ALA A 109 12.25 -17.10 -12.00
C ALA A 109 12.20 -16.11 -10.83
N HIS A 110 13.34 -15.68 -10.31
CA HIS A 110 13.43 -14.66 -9.26
C HIS A 110 12.80 -13.30 -9.63
N LYS A 111 12.64 -13.02 -10.92
CA LYS A 111 12.00 -11.80 -11.44
C LYS A 111 10.50 -11.96 -11.73
N ILE A 112 9.92 -13.13 -11.48
CA ILE A 112 8.52 -13.44 -11.75
C ILE A 112 7.72 -13.32 -10.45
N PHE A 113 6.67 -12.49 -10.47
CA PHE A 113 5.86 -12.16 -9.29
C PHE A 113 4.39 -12.61 -9.39
N ALA A 114 4.10 -13.60 -10.23
CA ALA A 114 2.76 -14.17 -10.36
C ALA A 114 2.35 -14.97 -9.11
N ASP A 115 1.11 -14.79 -8.66
CA ASP A 115 0.52 -15.64 -7.61
C ASP A 115 0.13 -17.03 -8.12
N ASP A 116 -0.16 -17.94 -7.20
CA ASP A 116 -0.46 -19.34 -7.53
C ASP A 116 -1.68 -19.48 -8.46
N GLU A 117 -2.72 -18.67 -8.27
CA GLU A 117 -3.94 -18.71 -9.09
C GLU A 117 -3.64 -18.28 -10.52
N THR A 118 -2.94 -17.15 -10.68
CA THR A 118 -2.51 -16.63 -11.98
C THR A 118 -1.59 -17.61 -12.68
N LEU A 119 -0.59 -18.16 -11.98
CA LEU A 119 0.33 -19.14 -12.54
C LEU A 119 -0.40 -20.39 -13.04
N LEU A 120 -1.35 -20.92 -12.26
CA LEU A 120 -2.12 -22.11 -12.63
C LEU A 120 -3.05 -21.85 -13.82
N GLU A 121 -3.75 -20.72 -13.85
CA GLU A 121 -4.62 -20.38 -14.98
C GLU A 121 -3.80 -20.29 -16.28
N LEU A 122 -2.67 -19.57 -16.25
CA LEU A 122 -1.78 -19.45 -17.40
C LEU A 122 -1.20 -20.82 -17.80
N ALA A 123 -0.81 -21.66 -16.84
CA ALA A 123 -0.28 -22.99 -17.12
C ALA A 123 -1.34 -23.92 -17.72
N ASN A 124 -2.59 -23.86 -17.26
CA ASN A 124 -3.71 -24.62 -17.81
C ASN A 124 -4.01 -24.23 -19.26
N LEU A 125 -4.03 -22.92 -19.54
CA LEU A 125 -4.23 -22.39 -20.88
C LEU A 125 -3.10 -22.80 -21.84
N TRP A 126 -1.85 -22.73 -21.38
CA TRP A 126 -0.69 -23.16 -22.18
C TRP A 126 -0.72 -24.65 -22.46
N ASN A 127 -0.92 -25.47 -21.42
CA ASN A 127 -1.01 -26.92 -21.50
C ASN A 127 -2.11 -27.39 -22.46
N LYS A 128 -3.23 -26.67 -22.52
CA LYS A 128 -4.30 -26.91 -23.50
C LYS A 128 -3.82 -26.71 -24.94
N GLN A 129 -3.15 -25.59 -25.24
CA GLN A 129 -2.75 -25.31 -26.63
C GLN A 129 -1.66 -26.25 -27.15
N ILE A 130 -0.66 -26.58 -26.33
CA ILE A 130 0.43 -27.48 -26.75
C ILE A 130 -0.04 -28.92 -26.97
N LYS A 131 -1.08 -29.38 -26.25
CA LYS A 131 -1.64 -30.73 -26.41
C LYS A 131 -2.56 -30.85 -27.62
N GLN A 132 -3.17 -29.74 -28.02
CA GLN A 132 -3.98 -29.65 -29.22
C GLN A 132 -3.14 -29.52 -30.50
N ASN A 133 -1.80 -29.47 -30.42
CA ASN A 133 -0.87 -29.35 -31.54
C ASN A 133 -1.25 -28.25 -32.55
N LYS A 134 -1.74 -27.10 -32.07
CA LYS A 134 -2.13 -25.99 -32.95
C LYS A 134 -0.89 -25.36 -33.62
N PRO A 135 -1.02 -24.87 -34.88
CA PRO A 135 0.11 -24.33 -35.66
C PRO A 135 0.72 -23.04 -35.09
N GLU A 136 -0.02 -22.28 -34.28
CA GLU A 136 0.47 -21.08 -33.58
C GLU A 136 0.17 -21.16 -32.07
N PRO A 137 0.84 -22.01 -31.30
CA PRO A 137 0.45 -22.29 -29.91
C PRO A 137 0.54 -21.05 -29.02
N VAL A 138 1.53 -20.18 -29.24
CA VAL A 138 1.72 -18.92 -28.48
C VAL A 138 0.58 -17.93 -28.76
N LYS A 139 0.28 -17.66 -30.03
CA LYS A 139 -0.79 -16.73 -30.42
C LYS A 139 -2.17 -17.20 -29.95
N ASN A 140 -2.47 -18.50 -30.11
CA ASN A 140 -3.71 -19.09 -29.62
C ASN A 140 -3.83 -19.02 -28.09
N TYR A 141 -2.73 -19.29 -27.39
CA TYR A 141 -2.66 -19.19 -25.94
C TYR A 141 -2.90 -17.75 -25.46
N LEU A 142 -2.27 -16.76 -26.10
CA LEU A 142 -2.45 -15.35 -25.74
C LEU A 142 -3.89 -14.89 -26.00
N ASN A 143 -4.47 -15.26 -27.15
CA ASN A 143 -5.87 -14.97 -27.45
C ASN A 143 -6.82 -15.52 -26.38
N GLU A 144 -6.67 -16.79 -25.99
CA GLU A 144 -7.51 -17.37 -24.94
C GLU A 144 -7.26 -16.73 -23.56
N THR A 145 -6.00 -16.38 -23.27
CA THR A 145 -5.61 -15.71 -22.02
C THR A 145 -6.25 -14.33 -21.88
N PHE A 146 -6.10 -13.48 -22.90
CA PHE A 146 -6.68 -12.13 -22.91
C PHE A 146 -8.21 -12.17 -23.04
N GLY A 147 -8.77 -13.12 -23.80
CA GLY A 147 -10.22 -13.31 -23.92
C GLY A 147 -10.90 -13.72 -22.62
N LYS A 148 -10.17 -14.35 -21.69
CA LYS A 148 -10.69 -14.65 -20.34
C LYS A 148 -10.57 -13.47 -19.38
N LEU A 149 -9.88 -12.39 -19.72
CA LEU A 149 -9.76 -11.25 -18.81
C LEU A 149 -11.06 -10.45 -18.80
N GLN A 150 -11.53 -10.15 -17.60
CA GLN A 150 -12.66 -9.28 -17.36
C GLN A 150 -12.26 -8.15 -16.42
N THR A 151 -12.85 -6.98 -16.62
CA THR A 151 -12.70 -5.83 -15.74
C THR A 151 -14.01 -5.32 -15.22
N LEU A 152 -14.01 -4.79 -13.99
CA LEU A 152 -15.20 -4.19 -13.42
C LEU A 152 -15.32 -2.74 -13.91
N VAL A 153 -16.45 -2.35 -14.49
CA VAL A 153 -16.78 -0.97 -14.86
C VAL A 153 -18.24 -0.71 -14.56
N ASN A 154 -18.51 0.32 -13.73
CA ASN A 154 -19.87 0.69 -13.31
C ASN A 154 -20.64 -0.47 -12.70
N GLY A 155 -19.93 -1.33 -11.97
CA GLY A 155 -20.51 -2.48 -11.29
C GLY A 155 -20.77 -3.72 -12.16
N GLU A 156 -20.36 -3.70 -13.43
CA GLU A 156 -20.48 -4.84 -14.33
C GLU A 156 -19.10 -5.34 -14.77
N TRP A 157 -18.97 -6.66 -14.88
CA TRP A 157 -17.79 -7.29 -15.45
C TRP A 157 -17.86 -7.25 -16.97
N LYS A 158 -16.91 -6.55 -17.58
CA LYS A 158 -16.79 -6.37 -19.03
C LYS A 158 -15.57 -7.11 -19.56
N GLU A 159 -15.74 -7.74 -20.70
CA GLU A 159 -14.68 -8.37 -21.46
C GLU A 159 -13.90 -7.33 -22.28
N ILE A 160 -12.70 -7.68 -22.68
CA ILE A 160 -11.90 -6.86 -23.59
C ILE A 160 -12.41 -7.12 -25.02
N PRO A 161 -12.73 -6.09 -25.82
CA PRO A 161 -13.14 -6.28 -27.21
C PRO A 161 -12.08 -7.04 -28.01
N GLN A 162 -12.52 -7.94 -28.89
CA GLN A 162 -11.62 -8.83 -29.63
C GLN A 162 -10.63 -8.04 -30.50
N GLU A 163 -11.05 -6.93 -31.13
CA GLU A 163 -10.12 -6.11 -31.93
C GLU A 163 -8.96 -5.54 -31.08
N ASN A 164 -9.19 -5.27 -29.79
CA ASN A 164 -8.15 -4.79 -28.89
C ASN A 164 -7.29 -5.93 -28.35
N ILE A 165 -7.87 -7.12 -28.17
CA ILE A 165 -7.12 -8.34 -27.85
C ILE A 165 -6.12 -8.61 -28.98
N ASP A 166 -6.57 -8.58 -30.24
CA ASP A 166 -5.73 -8.88 -31.40
C ASP A 166 -4.50 -7.96 -31.48
N LEU A 167 -4.67 -6.66 -31.25
CA LEU A 167 -3.58 -5.67 -31.20
C LEU A 167 -2.53 -5.99 -30.12
N VAL A 168 -2.97 -6.41 -28.93
CA VAL A 168 -2.07 -6.77 -27.83
C VAL A 168 -1.38 -8.11 -28.09
N VAL A 169 -2.15 -9.09 -28.55
CA VAL A 169 -1.67 -10.44 -28.89
C VAL A 169 -0.60 -10.39 -29.95
N GLU A 170 -0.76 -9.56 -30.99
CA GLU A 170 0.24 -9.42 -32.04
C GLU A 170 1.62 -9.04 -31.48
N LYS A 171 1.67 -7.97 -30.66
CA LYS A 171 2.94 -7.51 -30.07
C LYS A 171 3.49 -8.48 -29.04
N TYR A 172 2.63 -9.09 -28.20
CA TYR A 172 3.07 -10.06 -27.21
C TYR A 172 3.59 -11.33 -27.89
N ASN A 173 2.93 -11.82 -28.93
CA ASN A 173 3.37 -12.98 -29.70
C ASN A 173 4.75 -12.73 -30.32
N ALA A 174 4.94 -11.58 -30.99
CA ALA A 174 6.24 -11.20 -31.55
C ALA A 174 7.35 -11.14 -30.49
N ALA A 175 7.04 -10.60 -29.31
CA ALA A 175 7.98 -10.50 -28.20
C ALA A 175 8.33 -11.88 -27.59
N LEU A 176 7.35 -12.77 -27.45
CA LEU A 176 7.53 -14.10 -26.86
C LEU A 176 8.29 -15.05 -27.79
N THR A 177 8.00 -15.03 -29.09
CA THR A 177 8.64 -15.92 -30.09
C THR A 177 10.05 -15.48 -30.48
N ASN A 178 10.38 -14.20 -30.30
CA ASN A 178 11.73 -13.68 -30.50
C ASN A 178 12.63 -14.00 -29.29
N LYS A 179 13.74 -14.72 -29.53
CA LYS A 179 14.69 -15.15 -28.49
C LYS A 179 15.57 -14.01 -27.96
N GLN A 180 15.74 -12.93 -28.73
CA GLN A 180 16.50 -11.75 -28.34
C GLN A 180 15.69 -10.82 -27.41
N THR A 181 14.37 -11.00 -27.32
CA THR A 181 13.53 -10.19 -26.44
C THR A 181 13.84 -10.45 -24.95
N PRO A 182 13.86 -9.41 -24.10
CA PRO A 182 14.09 -9.56 -22.68
C PRO A 182 13.15 -10.57 -22.00
N ALA A 183 13.70 -11.29 -21.02
CA ALA A 183 12.97 -12.24 -20.18
C ALA A 183 11.85 -11.59 -19.33
N ILE A 184 11.86 -10.26 -19.20
CA ILE A 184 10.89 -9.50 -18.42
C ILE A 184 10.25 -8.45 -19.31
N LEU A 185 8.96 -8.22 -19.11
CA LEU A 185 8.17 -7.24 -19.83
C LEU A 185 8.81 -5.86 -19.72
N ASN A 186 9.09 -5.22 -20.85
CA ASN A 186 9.59 -3.85 -20.87
C ASN A 186 8.44 -2.84 -20.73
N ASP A 187 8.78 -1.62 -20.30
CA ASP A 187 7.78 -0.58 -20.05
C ASP A 187 7.06 -0.11 -21.31
N GLU A 188 7.69 -0.15 -22.49
CA GLU A 188 7.06 0.26 -23.74
C GLU A 188 5.90 -0.66 -24.12
N LEU A 189 6.14 -1.98 -24.15
CA LEU A 189 5.11 -2.98 -24.45
C LEU A 189 4.05 -3.04 -23.35
N LYS A 190 4.44 -2.88 -22.08
CA LYS A 190 3.50 -2.79 -20.95
C LYS A 190 2.57 -1.60 -21.12
N ASN A 191 3.12 -0.40 -21.34
CA ASN A 191 2.34 0.83 -21.46
C ASN A 191 1.47 0.81 -22.72
N TYR A 192 1.94 0.23 -23.83
CA TYR A 192 1.13 -0.01 -25.03
C TYR A 192 -0.11 -0.85 -24.70
N ALA A 193 0.09 -2.07 -24.18
CA ALA A 193 -1.02 -2.98 -23.89
C ALA A 193 -1.97 -2.41 -22.84
N LYS A 194 -1.41 -1.77 -21.80
CA LYS A 194 -2.17 -1.07 -20.78
C LYS A 194 -3.03 0.03 -21.40
N SER A 195 -2.47 0.87 -22.28
CA SER A 195 -3.20 1.95 -22.95
C SER A 195 -4.32 1.42 -23.83
N VAL A 196 -4.05 0.42 -24.68
CA VAL A 196 -5.06 -0.20 -25.57
C VAL A 196 -6.24 -0.74 -24.76
N ILE A 197 -5.97 -1.55 -23.74
CA ILE A 197 -7.01 -2.21 -22.94
C ILE A 197 -7.74 -1.21 -22.04
N THR A 198 -7.04 -0.26 -21.41
CA THR A 198 -7.67 0.76 -20.56
C THR A 198 -8.54 1.71 -21.39
N HIS A 199 -8.09 2.06 -22.59
CA HIS A 199 -8.88 2.85 -23.52
C HIS A 199 -10.15 2.10 -23.91
N SER A 200 -10.05 0.83 -24.32
CA SER A 200 -11.21 0.06 -24.78
C SER A 200 -12.21 -0.24 -23.67
N THR A 201 -11.76 -0.59 -22.47
CA THR A 201 -12.64 -1.01 -21.38
C THR A 201 -13.03 0.14 -20.44
N GLY A 202 -12.17 1.15 -20.28
CA GLY A 202 -12.32 2.24 -19.32
C GLY A 202 -11.84 1.93 -17.90
N SER A 203 -11.09 0.84 -17.68
CA SER A 203 -10.59 0.45 -16.35
C SER A 203 -9.16 -0.08 -16.41
N GLU A 204 -8.38 0.15 -15.36
CA GLU A 204 -7.01 -0.37 -15.16
C GLU A 204 -6.81 -1.02 -13.78
N ASN A 205 -7.73 -0.80 -12.83
CA ASN A 205 -7.51 -1.13 -11.42
C ASN A 205 -8.11 -2.47 -10.97
N THR A 206 -9.06 -3.03 -11.72
CA THR A 206 -9.82 -4.20 -11.26
C THR A 206 -10.00 -5.21 -12.38
N TYR A 207 -9.06 -6.15 -12.47
CA TYR A 207 -9.05 -7.22 -13.46
C TYR A 207 -9.01 -8.58 -12.79
N ARG A 208 -9.69 -9.55 -13.42
CA ARG A 208 -9.64 -10.97 -13.05
C ARG A 208 -9.72 -11.83 -14.31
N PHE A 209 -9.34 -13.09 -14.20
CA PHE A 209 -9.80 -14.09 -15.15
C PHE A 209 -11.29 -14.39 -14.90
N ALA A 210 -12.03 -14.72 -15.94
CA ALA A 210 -13.44 -15.08 -15.87
C ALA A 210 -13.64 -16.19 -14.81
N ASN A 211 -14.64 -15.99 -13.94
CA ASN A 211 -14.93 -16.85 -12.77
C ASN A 211 -13.86 -16.85 -11.65
N GLY A 212 -12.78 -16.08 -11.80
CA GLY A 212 -11.81 -15.84 -10.74
C GLY A 212 -12.39 -15.01 -9.59
N LYS A 213 -11.85 -15.22 -8.39
CA LYS A 213 -12.27 -14.45 -7.19
C LYS A 213 -11.31 -13.32 -6.87
N ASN A 214 -10.05 -13.45 -7.26
CA ASN A 214 -9.02 -12.46 -6.97
C ASN A 214 -8.90 -11.43 -8.09
N THR A 215 -8.84 -10.16 -7.69
CA THR A 215 -8.63 -9.04 -8.62
C THR A 215 -7.22 -8.48 -8.49
N ALA A 216 -6.64 -8.06 -9.61
CA ALA A 216 -5.37 -7.34 -9.68
C ALA A 216 -5.50 -6.11 -10.58
N SER A 217 -4.51 -5.21 -10.54
CA SER A 217 -4.40 -4.16 -11.54
C SER A 217 -4.01 -4.75 -12.90
N LEU A 218 -4.39 -4.07 -13.98
CA LEU A 218 -4.04 -4.45 -15.34
C LEU A 218 -2.51 -4.52 -15.52
N SER A 219 -1.76 -3.60 -14.93
CA SER A 219 -0.29 -3.60 -15.00
C SER A 219 0.30 -4.90 -14.44
N ASN A 220 -0.16 -5.34 -13.27
CA ASN A 220 0.32 -6.57 -12.65
C ASN A 220 -0.11 -7.81 -13.45
N MET A 221 -1.31 -7.77 -14.03
CA MET A 221 -1.81 -8.85 -14.89
C MET A 221 -0.97 -8.98 -16.17
N LEU A 222 -0.69 -7.86 -16.86
CA LEU A 222 0.14 -7.82 -18.06
C LEU A 222 1.57 -8.32 -17.79
N GLU A 223 2.18 -7.86 -16.69
CA GLU A 223 3.49 -8.34 -16.26
C GLU A 223 3.47 -9.84 -15.95
N SER A 224 2.44 -10.32 -15.26
CA SER A 224 2.31 -11.75 -14.92
C SER A 224 2.13 -12.60 -16.17
N ILE A 225 1.24 -12.20 -17.08
CA ILE A 225 1.02 -12.86 -18.37
C ILE A 225 2.35 -12.94 -19.10
N TYR A 226 2.98 -11.81 -19.44
CA TYR A 226 4.21 -11.83 -20.23
C TYR A 226 5.34 -12.63 -19.56
N ASN A 227 5.65 -12.34 -18.29
CA ASN A 227 6.83 -12.91 -17.63
C ASN A 227 6.69 -14.43 -17.43
N VAL A 228 5.47 -14.91 -17.14
CA VAL A 228 5.20 -16.35 -17.04
C VAL A 228 5.21 -16.99 -18.42
N SER A 229 4.51 -16.43 -19.41
CA SER A 229 4.47 -16.98 -20.77
C SER A 229 5.84 -17.04 -21.42
N LYS A 230 6.73 -16.09 -21.11
CA LYS A 230 8.13 -16.14 -21.58
C LYS A 230 8.87 -17.35 -21.06
N THR A 231 8.55 -17.85 -19.86
CA THR A 231 9.12 -19.12 -19.38
C THR A 231 8.55 -20.32 -20.10
N PHE A 232 7.27 -20.30 -20.49
CA PHE A 232 6.62 -21.45 -21.13
C PHE A 232 7.20 -21.79 -22.50
N VAL A 233 7.72 -20.79 -23.21
CA VAL A 233 8.36 -20.97 -24.52
C VAL A 233 9.84 -21.36 -24.43
N GLU A 234 10.41 -21.48 -23.22
CA GLU A 234 11.76 -21.99 -23.03
C GLU A 234 11.79 -23.52 -23.16
N THR A 235 12.81 -24.04 -23.85
CA THR A 235 12.91 -25.45 -24.25
C THR A 235 12.70 -26.43 -23.07
N ASN A 236 13.34 -26.18 -21.94
CA ASN A 236 13.26 -27.08 -20.78
C ASN A 236 11.89 -27.02 -20.09
N VAL A 237 11.20 -25.89 -20.17
CA VAL A 237 9.85 -25.73 -19.62
C VAL A 237 8.82 -26.37 -20.54
N ASP A 238 8.90 -26.11 -21.85
CA ASP A 238 8.04 -26.75 -22.86
C ASP A 238 8.13 -28.29 -22.78
N LYS A 239 9.34 -28.83 -22.65
CA LYS A 239 9.57 -30.26 -22.41
C LYS A 239 8.84 -30.76 -21.15
N ALA A 240 8.97 -30.06 -20.03
CA ALA A 240 8.28 -30.44 -18.79
C ALA A 240 6.76 -30.45 -18.94
N PHE A 241 6.19 -29.53 -19.71
CA PHE A 241 4.77 -29.53 -20.03
C PHE A 241 4.35 -30.71 -20.92
N ARG A 242 5.14 -31.06 -21.94
CA ARG A 242 4.86 -32.21 -22.84
C ARG A 242 4.92 -33.55 -22.12
N GLU A 243 5.80 -33.69 -21.14
CA GLU A 243 5.97 -34.93 -20.37
C GLU A 243 4.86 -35.14 -19.32
N THR A 244 4.01 -34.15 -19.05
CA THR A 244 3.02 -34.22 -17.97
C THR A 244 1.58 -34.28 -18.49
N LYS A 245 0.75 -35.19 -17.94
CA LYS A 245 -0.69 -35.28 -18.28
C LYS A 245 -1.51 -34.13 -17.67
N GLU A 246 -1.22 -33.73 -16.44
CA GLU A 246 -1.96 -32.70 -15.72
C GLU A 246 -1.04 -31.59 -15.21
N VAL A 247 -1.52 -30.35 -15.22
CA VAL A 247 -0.72 -29.18 -14.81
C VAL A 247 -0.30 -29.25 -13.34
N ASP A 248 -1.17 -29.78 -12.47
CA ASP A 248 -0.85 -29.92 -11.05
C ASP A 248 0.26 -30.92 -10.77
N ALA A 249 0.53 -31.85 -11.69
CA ALA A 249 1.65 -32.78 -11.59
C ALA A 249 2.98 -32.20 -12.11
N ASN A 250 2.93 -31.09 -12.87
CA ASN A 250 4.08 -30.53 -13.58
C ASN A 250 5.16 -30.03 -12.61
N ALA A 251 6.39 -30.54 -12.77
CA ALA A 251 7.50 -30.25 -11.87
C ALA A 251 7.91 -28.77 -11.86
N PHE A 252 7.87 -28.10 -13.02
CA PHE A 252 8.16 -26.69 -13.15
C PHE A 252 7.13 -25.84 -12.36
N ILE A 253 5.84 -26.11 -12.55
CA ILE A 253 4.76 -25.39 -11.86
C ILE A 253 4.83 -25.59 -10.34
N LYS A 254 5.03 -26.83 -9.87
CA LYS A 254 5.24 -27.11 -8.44
C LYS A 254 6.43 -26.31 -7.87
N ALA A 255 7.53 -26.25 -8.61
CA ALA A 255 8.72 -25.55 -8.17
C ALA A 255 8.53 -24.03 -8.15
N MET A 256 7.83 -23.45 -9.13
CA MET A 256 7.45 -22.03 -9.15
C MET A 256 6.57 -21.64 -7.95
N LYS A 257 5.52 -22.42 -7.64
CA LYS A 257 4.65 -22.20 -6.47
C LYS A 257 5.45 -22.25 -5.16
N LYS A 258 6.28 -23.28 -5.00
CA LYS A 258 7.15 -23.47 -3.84
C LYS A 258 8.15 -22.34 -3.69
N MET A 259 8.73 -21.86 -4.80
CA MET A 259 9.63 -20.71 -4.83
C MET A 259 8.92 -19.43 -4.37
N ASN A 260 7.73 -19.12 -4.89
CA ASN A 260 7.01 -17.90 -4.49
C ASN A 260 6.64 -17.93 -3.00
N LEU A 261 6.16 -19.07 -2.48
CA LEU A 261 5.89 -19.23 -1.05
C LEU A 261 7.16 -19.01 -0.22
N ARG A 262 8.28 -19.66 -0.57
CA ARG A 262 9.56 -19.51 0.15
C ARG A 262 10.08 -18.08 0.10
N ARG A 263 10.04 -17.44 -1.06
CA ARG A 263 10.38 -16.02 -1.23
C ARG A 263 9.58 -15.15 -0.26
N SER A 264 8.27 -15.39 -0.19
CA SER A 264 7.37 -14.64 0.67
C SER A 264 7.71 -14.84 2.14
N LEU A 265 7.91 -16.09 2.58
CA LEU A 265 8.31 -16.40 3.96
C LEU A 265 9.65 -15.75 4.34
N PHE A 266 10.67 -15.87 3.50
CA PHE A 266 11.99 -15.31 3.79
C PHE A 266 12.00 -13.77 3.70
N GLY A 267 11.38 -13.20 2.67
CA GLY A 267 11.31 -11.74 2.49
C GLY A 267 10.56 -11.06 3.63
N LEU A 268 9.41 -11.63 4.04
CA LEU A 268 8.66 -11.14 5.20
C LEU A 268 9.38 -11.45 6.52
N GLY A 269 10.09 -12.57 6.61
CA GLY A 269 10.92 -12.91 7.77
C GLY A 269 12.03 -11.90 8.01
N ILE A 270 12.76 -11.49 6.97
CA ILE A 270 13.78 -10.44 7.03
C ILE A 270 13.13 -9.11 7.46
N ALA A 271 12.04 -8.70 6.78
CA ALA A 271 11.33 -7.46 7.12
C ALA A 271 10.83 -7.45 8.57
N SER A 272 10.36 -8.60 9.06
CA SER A 272 9.91 -8.78 10.43
C SER A 272 11.07 -8.69 11.42
N ALA A 273 12.19 -9.36 11.16
CA ALA A 273 13.37 -9.31 12.03
C ALA A 273 13.92 -7.88 12.14
N VAL A 274 14.02 -7.17 11.02
CA VAL A 274 14.42 -5.75 11.00
C VAL A 274 13.42 -4.93 11.81
N GLY A 275 12.12 -5.04 11.52
CA GLY A 275 11.05 -4.33 12.21
C GLY A 275 11.03 -4.57 13.73
N MET A 276 11.27 -5.81 14.15
CA MET A 276 11.34 -6.21 15.56
C MET A 276 12.57 -5.65 16.28
N SER A 277 13.67 -5.41 15.57
CA SER A 277 14.91 -4.89 16.17
C SER A 277 14.90 -3.37 16.37
N ILE A 278 14.09 -2.63 15.60
CA ILE A 278 14.04 -1.16 15.63
C ILE A 278 13.79 -0.63 17.06
N GLN A 279 12.75 -1.08 17.75
CA GLN A 279 12.41 -0.53 19.06
C GLN A 279 13.45 -0.86 20.15
N PRO A 280 13.92 -2.11 20.29
CA PRO A 280 15.02 -2.43 21.21
C PRO A 280 16.29 -1.61 20.95
N LEU A 281 16.71 -1.48 19.68
CA LEU A 281 17.90 -0.69 19.31
C LEU A 281 17.70 0.80 19.65
N ASN A 282 16.50 1.31 19.40
CA ASN A 282 16.16 2.70 19.69
C ASN A 282 16.23 2.99 21.19
N ILE A 283 15.65 2.12 22.03
CA ILE A 283 15.74 2.20 23.50
C ILE A 283 17.20 2.13 23.96
N TYR A 284 17.99 1.20 23.41
CA TYR A 284 19.40 1.07 23.76
C TYR A 284 20.19 2.36 23.49
N LEU A 285 20.03 2.92 22.30
CA LEU A 285 20.68 4.16 21.91
C LEU A 285 20.22 5.35 22.77
N THR A 286 18.93 5.40 23.15
CA THR A 286 18.44 6.46 24.04
C THR A 286 18.99 6.30 25.45
N LYS A 287 19.07 5.07 25.98
CA LYS A 287 19.73 4.80 27.27
C LYS A 287 21.18 5.25 27.25
N ARG A 288 21.92 4.96 26.18
CA ARG A 288 23.32 5.41 26.03
C ARG A 288 23.44 6.94 26.04
N LYS A 289 22.47 7.66 25.46
CA LYS A 289 22.47 9.13 25.40
C LYS A 289 22.00 9.80 26.70
N THR A 290 21.01 9.21 27.38
CA THR A 290 20.30 9.86 28.50
C THR A 290 20.64 9.28 29.86
N GLY A 291 21.32 8.14 29.92
CA GLY A 291 21.57 7.38 31.15
C GLY A 291 20.33 6.67 31.72
N SER A 292 19.13 6.98 31.24
CA SER A 292 17.87 6.43 31.75
C SER A 292 17.41 5.20 30.96
N ASP A 293 16.92 4.20 31.69
CA ASP A 293 16.21 3.04 31.12
C ASP A 293 14.68 3.13 31.28
N GLY A 294 14.19 4.27 31.80
CA GLY A 294 12.78 4.57 31.98
C GLY A 294 12.12 5.16 30.73
N PHE A 295 10.81 5.39 30.82
CA PHE A 295 10.04 5.97 29.73
C PHE A 295 10.53 7.39 29.39
N VAL A 296 10.94 7.62 28.14
CA VAL A 296 11.56 8.90 27.74
C VAL A 296 10.59 10.06 27.78
N GLY A 297 11.08 11.21 28.26
CA GLY A 297 10.27 12.41 28.42
C GLY A 297 9.42 12.40 29.69
N VAL A 298 9.63 11.42 30.58
CA VAL A 298 8.95 11.33 31.88
C VAL A 298 10.00 11.12 32.97
N GLU A 299 10.19 12.13 33.81
CA GLU A 299 11.24 12.13 34.84
C GLU A 299 10.99 11.11 35.97
N GLY A 300 12.09 10.54 36.47
CA GLY A 300 12.06 9.62 37.62
C GLY A 300 11.33 8.31 37.34
N ARG A 301 11.32 7.86 36.07
CA ARG A 301 10.82 6.55 35.66
C ARG A 301 11.95 5.53 35.58
N SER A 302 11.64 4.30 35.95
CA SER A 302 12.50 3.13 35.80
C SER A 302 11.73 2.02 35.08
N LYS A 303 12.47 1.08 34.50
CA LYS A 303 11.86 -0.07 33.83
C LYS A 303 11.12 -0.98 34.82
N ASP A 304 9.90 -1.37 34.49
CA ASP A 304 9.15 -2.41 35.20
C ASP A 304 9.56 -3.79 34.65
N ASN A 305 10.12 -4.63 35.51
CA ASN A 305 10.56 -5.99 35.16
C ASN A 305 9.69 -7.08 35.80
N SER A 306 8.56 -6.71 36.42
CA SER A 306 7.66 -7.64 37.09
C SER A 306 7.09 -8.69 36.13
N ALA A 307 6.87 -9.89 36.63
CA ALA A 307 6.25 -10.97 35.86
C ALA A 307 4.87 -10.57 35.33
N GLY A 308 4.07 -9.87 36.15
CA GLY A 308 2.76 -9.37 35.75
C GLY A 308 2.81 -8.40 34.58
N PHE A 309 3.79 -7.49 34.55
CA PHE A 309 3.96 -6.59 33.41
C PHE A 309 4.47 -7.29 32.16
N LYS A 310 5.39 -8.27 32.28
CA LYS A 310 5.78 -9.13 31.14
C LYS A 310 4.57 -9.87 30.56
N GLY A 311 3.70 -10.39 31.41
CA GLY A 311 2.43 -11.02 31.01
C GLY A 311 1.50 -10.04 30.30
N LEU A 312 1.37 -8.80 30.80
CA LEU A 312 0.54 -7.76 30.18
C LEU A 312 1.01 -7.39 28.77
N LYS A 313 2.32 -7.27 28.55
CA LYS A 313 2.89 -7.02 27.21
C LYS A 313 2.57 -8.16 26.25
N ALA A 314 2.79 -9.40 26.70
CA ALA A 314 2.52 -10.59 25.91
C ALA A 314 1.03 -10.66 25.53
N LEU A 315 0.13 -10.36 26.47
CA LEU A 315 -1.31 -10.30 26.23
C LEU A 315 -1.67 -9.20 25.21
N ALA A 316 -1.12 -7.99 25.36
CA ALA A 316 -1.36 -6.90 24.43
C ALA A 316 -0.87 -7.23 23.01
N ALA A 317 0.34 -7.81 22.90
CA ALA A 317 0.90 -8.27 21.63
C ALA A 317 0.06 -9.40 21.03
N ALA A 318 -0.38 -10.38 21.82
CA ALA A 318 -1.20 -11.49 21.35
C ALA A 318 -2.59 -11.02 20.90
N ALA A 319 -3.25 -10.14 21.66
CA ALA A 319 -4.55 -9.59 21.30
C ALA A 319 -4.48 -8.80 19.99
N PHE A 320 -3.48 -7.92 19.86
CA PHE A 320 -3.28 -7.17 18.63
C PHE A 320 -2.89 -8.06 17.45
N GLY A 321 -1.96 -9.00 17.64
CA GLY A 321 -1.57 -9.98 16.63
C GLY A 321 -2.75 -10.84 16.15
N GLY A 322 -3.62 -11.26 17.06
CA GLY A 322 -4.88 -11.93 16.71
C GLY A 322 -5.78 -11.07 15.83
N GLY A 323 -5.89 -9.76 16.14
CA GLY A 323 -6.60 -8.78 15.31
C GLY A 323 -5.98 -8.62 13.91
N ILE A 324 -4.65 -8.57 13.80
CA ILE A 324 -3.94 -8.51 12.52
C ILE A 324 -4.24 -9.75 11.68
N ILE A 325 -4.12 -10.94 12.27
CA ILE A 325 -4.41 -12.22 11.59
C ILE A 325 -5.87 -12.27 11.14
N ALA A 326 -6.82 -11.83 11.98
CA ALA A 326 -8.22 -11.72 11.60
C ALA A 326 -8.44 -10.73 10.43
N SER A 327 -7.71 -9.60 10.40
CA SER A 327 -7.82 -8.56 9.36
C SER A 327 -7.21 -8.96 8.00
N ILE A 328 -6.25 -9.88 8.01
CA ILE A 328 -5.72 -10.53 6.80
C ILE A 328 -6.73 -11.58 6.33
N GLY A 329 -7.38 -12.28 7.27
CA GLY A 329 -8.42 -13.25 7.01
C GLY A 329 -7.92 -14.67 7.19
N VAL A 330 -8.67 -15.43 7.99
CA VAL A 330 -8.37 -16.81 8.39
C VAL A 330 -9.23 -17.84 7.64
N GLN A 331 -9.90 -17.42 6.58
CA GLN A 331 -10.61 -18.33 5.68
C GLN A 331 -9.56 -19.32 5.14
N ASP A 332 -9.62 -20.58 5.57
CA ASP A 332 -8.64 -21.67 5.35
C ASP A 332 -7.45 -21.77 6.33
N GLY A 333 -7.55 -21.15 7.51
CA GLY A 333 -6.52 -21.22 8.56
C GLY A 333 -5.15 -20.71 8.11
N ILE A 334 -4.07 -21.38 8.54
CA ILE A 334 -2.69 -20.99 8.20
C ILE A 334 -2.46 -21.00 6.68
N LYS A 335 -3.05 -21.95 5.95
CA LYS A 335 -2.89 -22.04 4.49
C LYS A 335 -3.49 -20.82 3.78
N GLY A 336 -4.63 -20.32 4.26
CA GLY A 336 -5.25 -19.09 3.75
C GLY A 336 -4.34 -17.87 3.92
N ILE A 337 -3.74 -17.74 5.11
CA ILE A 337 -2.79 -16.66 5.41
C ILE A 337 -1.56 -16.76 4.50
N LEU A 338 -0.98 -17.97 4.34
CA LEU A 338 0.17 -18.20 3.48
C LEU A 338 -0.07 -17.78 2.02
N LYS A 339 -1.28 -17.99 1.50
CA LYS A 339 -1.68 -17.52 0.16
C LYS A 339 -1.74 -15.99 0.07
N LYS A 340 -2.28 -15.33 1.11
CA LYS A 340 -2.45 -13.87 1.13
C LYS A 340 -1.15 -13.09 1.28
N ILE A 341 -0.16 -13.69 1.93
CA ILE A 341 1.17 -13.11 2.08
C ILE A 341 2.09 -13.37 0.87
N GLN A 342 1.61 -14.07 -0.16
CA GLN A 342 2.41 -14.28 -1.37
C GLN A 342 2.68 -12.96 -2.09
N PHE A 343 3.89 -12.82 -2.62
CA PHE A 343 4.21 -11.71 -3.51
C PHE A 343 3.42 -11.82 -4.82
N LYS A 344 2.74 -10.73 -5.17
CA LYS A 344 1.98 -10.53 -6.41
C LYS A 344 2.59 -9.47 -7.34
N GLY A 345 3.70 -8.88 -6.92
CA GLY A 345 4.43 -7.81 -7.59
C GLY A 345 5.68 -7.45 -6.77
N LEU A 346 6.51 -6.56 -7.30
CA LEU A 346 7.62 -5.97 -6.53
C LEU A 346 7.11 -5.12 -5.37
N THR A 347 5.98 -4.45 -5.57
CA THR A 347 5.31 -3.72 -4.50
C THR A 347 4.59 -4.71 -3.58
N PRO A 348 4.81 -4.63 -2.25
CA PRO A 348 4.12 -5.48 -1.30
C PRO A 348 2.60 -5.27 -1.34
N THR A 349 1.85 -6.36 -1.16
CA THR A 349 0.39 -6.30 -1.06
C THR A 349 -0.05 -5.68 0.27
N MET A 350 -1.30 -5.24 0.32
CA MET A 350 -1.89 -4.70 1.56
C MET A 350 -1.80 -5.71 2.73
N ASP A 351 -1.99 -7.00 2.47
CA ASP A 351 -1.93 -8.03 3.51
C ASP A 351 -0.49 -8.28 3.99
N GLN A 352 0.50 -8.18 3.10
CA GLN A 352 1.93 -8.20 3.48
C GLN A 352 2.29 -6.99 4.35
N PHE A 353 1.80 -5.79 4.01
CA PHE A 353 1.98 -4.59 4.84
C PHE A 353 1.34 -4.74 6.21
N LYS A 354 0.07 -5.17 6.29
CA LYS A 354 -0.63 -5.44 7.56
C LYS A 354 0.18 -6.37 8.45
N PHE A 355 0.72 -7.45 7.88
CA PHE A 355 1.50 -8.43 8.61
C PHE A 355 2.77 -7.81 9.22
N ILE A 356 3.59 -7.15 8.39
CA ILE A 356 4.90 -6.62 8.84
C ILE A 356 4.73 -5.44 9.79
N TYR A 357 3.79 -4.54 9.50
CA TYR A 357 3.45 -3.43 10.38
C TYR A 357 2.92 -3.97 11.71
N GLY A 358 2.06 -4.99 11.64
CA GLY A 358 1.54 -5.72 12.80
C GLY A 358 2.66 -6.27 13.70
N VAL A 359 3.60 -7.01 13.11
CA VAL A 359 4.77 -7.55 13.83
C VAL A 359 5.66 -6.45 14.41
N THR A 360 5.84 -5.35 13.67
CA THR A 360 6.59 -4.18 14.15
C THR A 360 5.93 -3.54 15.37
N ILE A 361 4.60 -3.42 15.39
CA ILE A 361 3.87 -2.90 16.55
C ILE A 361 3.94 -3.87 17.73
N MET A 362 3.72 -5.17 17.49
CA MET A 362 3.80 -6.18 18.54
C MET A 362 5.16 -6.14 19.24
N SER A 363 6.25 -5.94 18.48
CA SER A 363 7.59 -5.80 19.05
C SER A 363 7.70 -4.55 19.94
N ARG A 364 7.06 -3.43 19.57
CA ARG A 364 7.00 -2.21 20.40
C ARG A 364 6.29 -2.48 21.73
N PHE A 365 5.19 -3.23 21.72
CA PHE A 365 4.49 -3.61 22.95
C PHE A 365 5.38 -4.46 23.85
N MET A 366 6.08 -5.43 23.28
CA MET A 366 7.03 -6.28 24.02
C MET A 366 8.24 -5.49 24.56
N ALA A 367 8.67 -4.45 23.85
CA ALA A 367 9.80 -3.60 24.22
C ALA A 367 9.46 -2.47 25.21
N ALA A 368 8.17 -2.16 25.43
CA ALA A 368 7.74 -1.08 26.34
C ALA A 368 8.39 -1.19 27.74
N ARG A 369 8.81 -0.10 28.35
CA ARG A 369 9.57 -0.12 29.62
C ARG A 369 8.67 -0.16 30.84
N ASP A 370 7.48 0.41 30.76
CA ASP A 370 6.48 0.40 31.84
C ASP A 370 5.03 0.38 31.32
N LYS A 371 4.06 0.32 32.23
CA LYS A 371 2.62 0.25 31.90
C LYS A 371 2.11 1.48 31.13
N ASP A 372 2.69 2.66 31.37
CA ASP A 372 2.27 3.88 30.70
C ASP A 372 2.80 3.94 29.28
N GLU A 373 4.05 3.54 29.05
CA GLU A 373 4.61 3.39 27.71
C GLU A 373 3.90 2.29 26.93
N LEU A 374 3.52 1.18 27.58
CA LEU A 374 2.73 0.13 26.94
C LEU A 374 1.36 0.66 26.53
N ARG A 375 0.63 1.35 27.43
CA ARG A 375 -0.66 1.97 27.10
C ARG A 375 -0.52 2.93 25.93
N GLU A 376 0.49 3.80 25.98
CA GLU A 376 0.72 4.77 24.93
C GLU A 376 1.04 4.11 23.60
N SER A 377 1.90 3.09 23.60
CA SER A 377 2.19 2.30 22.40
C SER A 377 0.92 1.67 21.86
N VAL A 378 0.10 1.03 22.72
CA VAL A 378 -1.18 0.43 22.31
C VAL A 378 -2.11 1.47 21.70
N VAL A 379 -2.41 2.58 22.39
CA VAL A 379 -3.34 3.59 21.86
C VAL A 379 -2.80 4.20 20.57
N LYS A 380 -1.52 4.58 20.56
CA LYS A 380 -0.89 5.22 19.41
C LYS A 380 -0.84 4.30 18.20
N ASP A 381 -0.31 3.10 18.38
CA ASP A 381 0.03 2.19 17.29
C ASP A 381 -1.22 1.48 16.78
N VAL A 382 -2.19 1.15 17.63
CA VAL A 382 -3.49 0.58 17.19
C VAL A 382 -4.28 1.61 16.40
N LEU A 383 -4.46 2.82 16.93
CA LEU A 383 -5.17 3.88 16.20
C LEU A 383 -4.40 4.31 14.94
N GLY A 384 -3.06 4.33 15.02
CA GLY A 384 -2.17 4.56 13.89
C GLY A 384 -2.39 3.57 12.77
N PHE A 385 -2.36 2.27 13.09
CA PHE A 385 -2.58 1.17 12.17
C PHE A 385 -3.95 1.25 11.48
N PHE A 386 -5.03 1.41 12.26
CA PHE A 386 -6.38 1.49 11.70
C PHE A 386 -6.58 2.75 10.84
N ASN A 387 -6.06 3.89 11.28
CA ASN A 387 -6.26 5.12 10.55
C ASN A 387 -5.47 5.14 9.22
N TRP A 388 -4.24 4.63 9.21
CA TRP A 388 -3.41 4.59 8.01
C TRP A 388 -3.95 3.61 6.95
N LEU A 389 -4.37 2.40 7.37
CA LEU A 389 -4.77 1.35 6.42
C LEU A 389 -6.24 1.42 6.00
N VAL A 390 -7.08 2.10 6.78
CA VAL A 390 -8.54 2.11 6.56
C VAL A 390 -9.07 3.54 6.42
N LEU A 391 -8.83 4.40 7.42
CA LEU A 391 -9.58 5.66 7.52
C LEU A 391 -9.15 6.74 6.51
N GLY A 392 -7.87 6.87 6.19
CA GLY A 392 -7.42 7.86 5.19
C GLY A 392 -8.02 7.61 3.80
N ASN A 393 -7.96 6.37 3.32
CA ASN A 393 -8.59 5.97 2.06
C ASN A 393 -10.13 6.07 2.12
N PHE A 394 -10.72 5.76 3.27
CA PHE A 394 -12.15 5.92 3.51
C PHE A 394 -12.60 7.38 3.35
N VAL A 395 -11.88 8.34 3.94
CA VAL A 395 -12.15 9.78 3.77
C VAL A 395 -11.97 10.22 2.32
N SER A 396 -10.92 9.77 1.64
CA SER A 396 -10.72 10.05 0.21
C SER A 396 -11.92 9.58 -0.61
N LYS A 397 -12.35 8.33 -0.42
CA LYS A 397 -13.49 7.75 -1.16
C LYS A 397 -14.82 8.42 -0.80
N MET A 398 -15.05 8.79 0.46
CA MET A 398 -16.23 9.57 0.85
C MET A 398 -16.25 10.92 0.14
N THR A 399 -15.12 11.62 0.13
CA THR A 399 -14.97 12.93 -0.52
C THR A 399 -15.19 12.80 -2.03
N ALA A 400 -14.57 11.80 -2.66
CA ALA A 400 -14.79 11.50 -4.08
C ALA A 400 -16.27 11.21 -4.37
N ASN A 401 -16.91 10.34 -3.58
CA ASN A 401 -18.32 10.00 -3.74
C ASN A 401 -19.27 11.19 -3.51
N ALA A 402 -18.92 12.11 -2.61
CA ALA A 402 -19.70 13.31 -2.35
C ALA A 402 -19.62 14.34 -3.49
N ILE A 403 -18.47 14.39 -4.20
CA ILE A 403 -18.28 15.28 -5.35
C ILE A 403 -18.84 14.64 -6.63
N ASP A 404 -18.53 13.38 -6.90
CA ASP A 404 -19.01 12.62 -8.06
C ASP A 404 -19.05 11.11 -7.76
N GLN A 405 -20.26 10.55 -7.72
CA GLN A 405 -20.47 9.13 -7.40
C GLN A 405 -19.86 8.18 -8.45
N ASN A 406 -19.63 8.65 -9.68
CA ASN A 406 -19.03 7.85 -10.77
C ASN A 406 -17.53 7.61 -10.57
N LEU A 407 -16.92 8.24 -9.57
CA LEU A 407 -15.53 8.00 -9.18
C LEU A 407 -15.38 6.76 -8.29
N ILE A 408 -16.48 6.10 -7.91
CA ILE A 408 -16.46 4.86 -7.14
C ILE A 408 -17.04 3.74 -8.01
N ASN A 409 -16.21 2.76 -8.35
CA ASN A 409 -16.61 1.63 -9.19
C ASN A 409 -17.33 0.57 -8.35
N TYR A 410 -18.61 0.81 -8.07
CA TYR A 410 -19.41 0.03 -7.13
C TYR A 410 -20.37 -0.93 -7.82
N SER A 411 -20.40 -2.16 -7.30
CA SER A 411 -21.38 -3.22 -7.58
C SER A 411 -21.96 -3.68 -6.25
N GLU A 412 -23.27 -3.58 -6.03
CA GLU A 412 -23.89 -4.11 -4.80
C GLU A 412 -23.68 -5.62 -4.67
N LYS A 413 -23.65 -6.33 -5.81
CA LYS A 413 -23.44 -7.78 -5.87
C LYS A 413 -22.05 -8.18 -5.38
N ASP A 414 -21.01 -7.46 -5.81
CA ASP A 414 -19.61 -7.82 -5.51
C ASP A 414 -19.12 -7.17 -4.20
N HIS A 415 -19.67 -6.02 -3.81
CA HIS A 415 -19.19 -5.25 -2.66
C HIS A 415 -20.14 -5.26 -1.47
N GLY A 416 -21.38 -5.75 -1.65
CA GLY A 416 -22.44 -5.78 -0.65
C GLY A 416 -23.19 -4.45 -0.53
N LYS A 417 -24.43 -4.54 -0.02
CA LYS A 417 -25.34 -3.41 0.12
C LYS A 417 -24.91 -2.42 1.21
N GLY A 418 -25.11 -1.12 0.94
CA GLY A 418 -25.00 -0.04 1.91
C GLY A 418 -23.76 0.85 1.70
N PHE A 419 -23.89 2.10 2.16
CA PHE A 419 -22.89 3.15 1.96
C PHE A 419 -21.48 2.76 2.46
N PHE A 420 -21.36 2.26 3.69
CA PHE A 420 -20.07 1.87 4.24
C PHE A 420 -19.42 0.73 3.45
N LYS A 421 -20.21 -0.26 3.01
CA LYS A 421 -19.70 -1.35 2.16
C LYS A 421 -19.22 -0.83 0.81
N LYS A 422 -19.96 0.10 0.19
CA LYS A 422 -19.51 0.83 -1.01
C LYS A 422 -18.16 1.49 -0.79
N ILE A 423 -18.03 2.36 0.21
CA ILE A 423 -16.80 3.13 0.43
C ILE A 423 -15.63 2.23 0.82
N ILE A 424 -15.84 1.20 1.65
CA ILE A 424 -14.74 0.32 2.07
C ILE A 424 -14.28 -0.56 0.90
N ASN A 425 -15.21 -1.24 0.23
CA ASN A 425 -14.88 -2.33 -0.67
C ASN A 425 -14.69 -1.90 -2.13
N ALA A 426 -15.42 -0.88 -2.60
CA ALA A 426 -15.37 -0.50 -4.01
C ALA A 426 -14.07 0.24 -4.35
N PRO A 427 -13.40 -0.09 -5.47
CA PRO A 427 -12.24 0.66 -5.94
C PRO A 427 -12.64 2.06 -6.39
N MET A 428 -11.74 3.02 -6.17
CA MET A 428 -11.88 4.37 -6.72
C MET A 428 -11.31 4.40 -8.14
N VAL A 429 -11.91 5.18 -9.01
CA VAL A 429 -11.47 5.38 -10.39
C VAL A 429 -10.14 6.15 -10.38
N SER A 430 -9.15 5.71 -11.16
CA SER A 430 -7.86 6.40 -11.26
C SER A 430 -7.92 7.62 -12.18
N ARG A 431 -6.90 8.48 -12.06
CA ARG A 431 -6.74 9.62 -12.97
C ARG A 431 -6.52 9.19 -14.42
N ASP A 432 -5.79 8.10 -14.64
CA ASP A 432 -5.58 7.55 -15.98
C ASP A 432 -6.91 7.02 -16.55
N GLU A 433 -7.73 6.31 -15.76
CA GLU A 433 -9.07 5.86 -16.18
C GLU A 433 -9.97 7.03 -16.59
N VAL A 434 -9.97 8.13 -15.82
CA VAL A 434 -10.72 9.35 -16.17
C VAL A 434 -10.29 9.90 -17.53
N LEU A 435 -8.97 9.99 -17.78
CA LEU A 435 -8.45 10.48 -19.07
C LEU A 435 -8.79 9.54 -20.22
N HIS A 436 -8.58 8.23 -20.06
CA HIS A 436 -8.90 7.23 -21.09
C HIS A 436 -10.39 7.28 -21.46
N ARG A 437 -11.29 7.35 -20.48
CA ARG A 437 -12.74 7.47 -20.71
C ARG A 437 -13.09 8.77 -21.44
N GLY A 438 -12.52 9.89 -21.01
CA GLY A 438 -12.78 11.21 -21.63
C GLY A 438 -12.29 11.27 -23.08
N LEU A 439 -11.09 10.76 -23.36
CA LEU A 439 -10.53 10.73 -24.71
C LEU A 439 -11.27 9.74 -25.63
N LYS A 440 -11.66 8.57 -25.11
CA LYS A 440 -12.50 7.62 -25.86
C LYS A 440 -13.84 8.24 -26.25
N ALA A 441 -14.50 8.93 -25.33
CA ALA A 441 -15.76 9.62 -25.61
C ALA A 441 -15.64 10.71 -26.68
N ALA A 442 -14.44 11.25 -26.89
CA ALA A 442 -14.12 12.21 -27.95
C ALA A 442 -13.60 11.57 -29.26
N GLY A 443 -13.50 10.23 -29.33
CA GLY A 443 -12.89 9.53 -30.47
C GLY A 443 -11.39 9.84 -30.65
N ILE A 444 -10.68 10.07 -29.55
CA ILE A 444 -9.24 10.34 -29.55
C ILE A 444 -8.47 9.15 -28.99
N ASP A 445 -7.64 8.54 -29.82
CA ASP A 445 -6.79 7.43 -29.40
C ASP A 445 -5.73 7.83 -28.37
N THR A 446 -5.37 6.88 -27.52
CA THR A 446 -4.31 7.00 -26.51
C THR A 446 -3.02 6.28 -26.93
N VAL A 447 -2.94 5.87 -28.19
CA VAL A 447 -1.78 5.27 -28.83
C VAL A 447 -1.51 6.00 -30.13
N GLU A 448 -0.28 6.48 -30.32
CA GLU A 448 0.15 7.15 -31.55
C GLU A 448 1.43 6.50 -32.05
N ASN A 449 1.50 6.18 -33.35
CA ASN A 449 2.67 5.55 -33.97
C ASN A 449 3.16 4.29 -33.21
N GLY A 450 2.21 3.49 -32.71
CA GLY A 450 2.49 2.28 -31.95
C GLY A 450 3.00 2.51 -30.51
N LYS A 451 3.02 3.76 -30.02
CA LYS A 451 3.46 4.11 -28.66
C LYS A 451 2.31 4.67 -27.84
N ALA A 452 2.18 4.21 -26.60
CA ALA A 452 1.19 4.76 -25.67
C ALA A 452 1.52 6.20 -25.30
N LEU A 453 0.49 7.06 -25.30
CA LEU A 453 0.60 8.40 -24.75
C LEU A 453 0.77 8.33 -23.23
N ASN A 454 1.74 9.05 -22.70
CA ASN A 454 1.86 9.24 -21.26
C ASN A 454 0.76 10.19 -20.74
N PHE A 455 0.59 10.23 -19.41
CA PHE A 455 -0.44 11.04 -18.77
C PHE A 455 -0.43 12.51 -19.20
N LYS A 456 0.76 13.13 -19.33
CA LYS A 456 0.89 14.54 -19.74
C LYS A 456 0.46 14.73 -21.20
N GLN A 457 0.78 13.78 -22.07
CA GLN A 457 0.35 13.80 -23.47
C GLN A 457 -1.17 13.63 -23.57
N MET A 458 -1.76 12.67 -22.84
CA MET A 458 -3.22 12.50 -22.78
C MET A 458 -3.94 13.74 -22.25
N LEU A 459 -3.40 14.38 -21.20
CA LEU A 459 -3.96 15.62 -20.67
C LEU A 459 -3.95 16.75 -21.70
N LYS A 460 -2.86 16.88 -22.49
CA LYS A 460 -2.79 17.83 -23.60
C LYS A 460 -3.83 17.54 -24.68
N LYS A 461 -4.14 16.26 -24.96
CA LYS A 461 -5.17 15.89 -25.94
C LYS A 461 -6.58 16.37 -25.56
N LEU A 462 -6.83 16.72 -24.30
CA LEU A 462 -8.10 17.36 -23.93
C LEU A 462 -8.33 18.73 -24.58
N SER A 463 -7.28 19.39 -25.09
CA SER A 463 -7.43 20.65 -25.85
C SER A 463 -7.63 20.45 -27.35
N ASP A 464 -7.67 19.20 -27.83
CA ASP A 464 -8.00 18.89 -29.22
C ASP A 464 -9.41 19.39 -29.55
N SER A 465 -9.60 19.89 -30.77
CA SER A 465 -10.86 20.47 -31.23
C SER A 465 -12.00 19.45 -31.26
N ARG A 466 -11.69 18.16 -31.34
CA ARG A 466 -12.68 17.06 -31.26
C ARG A 466 -13.26 16.89 -29.85
N VAL A 467 -12.59 17.41 -28.81
CA VAL A 467 -13.09 17.35 -27.43
C VAL A 467 -14.03 18.53 -27.20
N SER A 468 -15.32 18.25 -27.04
CA SER A 468 -16.31 19.28 -26.71
C SER A 468 -16.00 19.96 -25.37
N ASP A 469 -16.42 21.22 -25.22
CA ASP A 469 -16.20 21.97 -23.98
C ASP A 469 -16.85 21.29 -22.76
N ALA A 470 -18.03 20.68 -22.94
CA ALA A 470 -18.72 19.93 -21.91
C ALA A 470 -17.91 18.71 -21.44
N LEU A 471 -17.43 17.89 -22.39
CA LEU A 471 -16.63 16.70 -22.09
C LEU A 471 -15.27 17.05 -21.46
N ARG A 472 -14.65 18.13 -21.94
CA ARG A 472 -13.41 18.67 -21.38
C ARG A 472 -13.62 19.11 -19.92
N LYS A 473 -14.71 19.85 -19.65
CA LYS A 473 -15.08 20.32 -18.32
C LYS A 473 -15.38 19.16 -17.37
N GLU A 474 -16.13 18.16 -17.83
CA GLU A 474 -16.42 16.94 -17.06
C GLU A 474 -15.15 16.17 -16.70
N THR A 475 -14.30 15.88 -17.70
CA THR A 475 -13.07 15.11 -17.50
C THR A 475 -12.11 15.81 -16.53
N LYS A 476 -11.87 17.12 -16.73
CA LYS A 476 -11.05 17.91 -15.80
C LYS A 476 -11.70 18.05 -14.42
N GLY A 477 -13.02 18.16 -14.35
CA GLY A 477 -13.78 18.18 -13.10
C GLY A 477 -13.55 16.91 -12.28
N LYS A 478 -13.61 15.74 -12.91
CA LYS A 478 -13.30 14.44 -12.28
C LYS A 478 -11.86 14.34 -11.80
N LEU A 479 -10.88 14.80 -12.59
CA LEU A 479 -9.47 14.86 -12.15
C LEU A 479 -9.27 15.77 -10.93
N ARG A 480 -10.00 16.89 -10.86
CA ARG A 480 -10.03 17.78 -9.70
C ARG A 480 -10.67 17.14 -8.49
N ALA A 481 -11.81 16.47 -8.67
CA ALA A 481 -12.47 15.73 -7.60
C ALA A 481 -11.55 14.67 -6.97
N LEU A 482 -10.83 13.89 -7.80
CA LEU A 482 -9.83 12.92 -7.32
C LEU A 482 -8.68 13.59 -6.56
N SER A 483 -8.25 14.78 -6.99
CA SER A 483 -7.18 15.52 -6.33
C SER A 483 -7.62 16.09 -4.98
N ILE A 484 -8.82 16.66 -4.90
CA ILE A 484 -9.43 17.12 -3.64
C ILE A 484 -9.61 15.94 -2.69
N ALA A 485 -10.15 14.83 -3.18
CA ALA A 485 -10.38 13.62 -2.39
C ALA A 485 -9.08 13.09 -1.76
N GLN A 486 -8.01 12.96 -2.56
CA GLN A 486 -6.72 12.48 -2.06
C GLN A 486 -6.09 13.45 -1.04
N VAL A 487 -6.16 14.75 -1.30
CA VAL A 487 -5.68 15.76 -0.34
C VAL A 487 -6.50 15.74 0.96
N ALA A 488 -7.82 15.58 0.89
CA ALA A 488 -8.68 15.47 2.07
C ALA A 488 -8.31 14.25 2.92
N GLY A 489 -8.07 13.09 2.31
CA GLY A 489 -7.60 11.90 3.02
C GLY A 489 -6.23 12.09 3.69
N TYR A 490 -5.30 12.79 3.02
CA TYR A 490 -3.99 13.12 3.59
C TYR A 490 -4.08 14.13 4.72
N LEU A 491 -4.87 15.20 4.58
CA LEU A 491 -5.10 16.20 5.63
C LEU A 491 -5.73 15.57 6.87
N TYR A 492 -6.77 14.75 6.68
CA TYR A 492 -7.38 13.99 7.77
C TYR A 492 -6.35 13.11 8.48
N SER A 493 -5.55 12.37 7.71
CA SER A 493 -4.49 11.52 8.25
C SER A 493 -3.46 12.35 9.03
N GLY A 494 -3.03 13.50 8.51
CA GLY A 494 -2.09 14.39 9.17
C GLY A 494 -2.60 14.95 10.49
N ILE A 495 -3.86 15.40 10.52
CA ILE A 495 -4.47 15.97 11.72
C ILE A 495 -4.66 14.89 12.79
N ILE A 496 -5.26 13.75 12.44
CA ILE A 496 -5.56 12.69 13.41
C ILE A 496 -4.29 11.95 13.85
N LEU A 497 -3.46 11.51 12.91
CA LEU A 497 -2.25 10.72 13.22
C LEU A 497 -1.12 11.58 13.76
N GLY A 498 -0.93 12.75 13.18
CA GLY A 498 0.20 13.61 13.43
C GLY A 498 0.04 14.47 14.67
N VAL A 499 -1.19 14.88 15.00
CA VAL A 499 -1.47 15.84 16.09
C VAL A 499 -2.44 15.26 17.12
N GLY A 500 -3.58 14.74 16.69
CA GLY A 500 -4.65 14.29 17.59
C GLY A 500 -4.23 13.15 18.51
N ILE A 501 -3.79 12.02 17.95
CA ILE A 501 -3.34 10.84 18.71
C ILE A 501 -2.17 11.16 19.65
N PRO A 502 -1.10 11.87 19.21
CA PRO A 502 -0.01 12.27 20.11
C PRO A 502 -0.47 13.14 21.27
N LYS A 503 -1.31 14.15 21.03
CA LYS A 503 -1.84 15.01 22.09
C LYS A 503 -2.71 14.23 23.07
N LEU A 504 -3.55 13.31 22.58
CA LEU A 504 -4.33 12.42 23.44
C LEU A 504 -3.43 11.56 24.34
N ASN A 505 -2.35 11.01 23.79
CA ASN A 505 -1.37 10.24 24.56
C ASN A 505 -0.65 11.08 25.61
N ILE A 506 -0.18 12.28 25.25
CA ILE A 506 0.43 13.22 26.20
C ILE A 506 -0.54 13.53 27.33
N TYR A 507 -1.80 13.85 27.02
CA TYR A 507 -2.83 14.12 28.02
C TYR A 507 -3.03 12.94 28.99
N MET A 508 -3.18 11.72 28.47
CA MET A 508 -3.35 10.53 29.31
C MET A 508 -2.11 10.24 30.16
N THR A 509 -0.91 10.40 29.60
CA THR A 509 0.35 10.20 30.32
C THR A 509 0.53 11.23 31.43
N ASN A 510 0.23 12.50 31.18
CA ASN A 510 0.27 13.55 32.20
C ASN A 510 -0.73 13.28 33.34
N LYS A 511 -1.94 12.80 33.01
CA LYS A 511 -2.95 12.42 34.02
C LYS A 511 -2.50 11.22 34.86
N SER A 512 -1.82 10.24 34.26
CA SER A 512 -1.23 9.11 34.97
C SER A 512 -0.08 9.54 35.87
N GLU A 513 0.79 10.43 35.37
CA GLU A 513 1.90 11.01 36.13
C GLU A 513 1.41 11.80 37.35
N ALA A 514 0.37 12.62 37.20
CA ALA A 514 -0.22 13.36 38.31
C ALA A 514 -0.68 12.41 39.42
N LYS A 515 -1.33 11.29 39.06
CA LYS A 515 -1.74 10.26 40.03
C LYS A 515 -0.55 9.57 40.68
N ARG A 516 0.50 9.23 39.91
CA ARG A 516 1.72 8.61 40.44
C ARG A 516 2.43 9.54 41.42
N LYS A 517 2.64 10.81 41.05
CA LYS A 517 3.27 11.82 41.90
C LYS A 517 2.47 12.04 43.19
N ALA A 518 1.14 12.11 43.09
CA ALA A 518 0.27 12.18 44.27
C ALA A 518 0.39 10.95 45.18
N LYS A 519 0.46 9.75 44.60
CA LYS A 519 0.66 8.50 45.37
C LYS A 519 2.03 8.47 46.06
N LEU A 520 3.09 8.83 45.35
CA LEU A 520 4.44 8.91 45.92
C LEU A 520 4.52 9.97 47.03
N ALA A 521 3.85 11.12 46.84
CA ALA A 521 3.76 12.14 47.87
C ALA A 521 3.00 11.65 49.11
N ALA A 522 1.89 10.93 48.92
CA ALA A 522 1.14 10.32 50.02
C ALA A 522 1.93 9.21 50.73
N GLU A 523 2.67 8.38 50.01
CA GLU A 523 3.55 7.35 50.58
C GLU A 523 4.72 7.96 51.37
N LYS A 524 5.31 9.06 50.88
CA LYS A 524 6.34 9.81 51.61
C LYS A 524 5.78 10.47 52.87
N ALA A 525 4.60 11.09 52.77
CA ALA A 525 3.91 11.68 53.90
C ALA A 525 3.53 10.63 54.96
N ALA A 526 3.10 9.44 54.54
CA ALA A 526 2.79 8.33 55.45
C ALA A 526 4.03 7.72 56.12
N LYS A 527 5.23 7.92 55.57
CA LYS A 527 6.52 7.44 56.12
C LYS A 527 7.25 8.47 56.98
N ASN A 528 6.66 9.65 57.24
CA ASN A 528 7.32 10.77 57.94
C ASN A 528 8.69 11.17 57.33
N GLU A 529 8.89 10.93 56.03
CA GLU A 529 10.07 11.44 55.33
C GLU A 529 9.84 12.94 55.05
N GLN A 530 10.59 13.84 55.72
CA GLN A 530 10.52 15.28 55.43
C GLN A 530 10.80 15.55 53.94
N PRO A 531 10.14 16.55 53.35
CA PRO A 531 10.39 16.91 51.97
C PRO A 531 11.85 17.39 51.82
N GLN A 532 12.69 16.57 51.18
CA GLN A 532 13.91 17.09 50.57
C GLN A 532 13.48 18.13 49.54
N THR A 533 13.80 19.39 49.82
CA THR A 533 13.79 20.48 48.84
C THR A 533 14.49 19.99 47.58
N ALA A 534 13.75 19.89 46.48
CA ALA A 534 14.32 19.63 45.17
C ALA A 534 15.26 20.80 44.82
N SER A 535 16.57 20.61 45.00
CA SER A 535 17.56 21.52 44.47
C SER A 535 17.64 21.30 42.96
N ASN A 536 17.11 22.27 42.20
CA ASN A 536 17.25 22.33 40.75
C ASN A 536 18.72 22.51 40.29
N ASP A 537 19.67 22.66 41.22
CA ASP A 537 21.08 22.95 40.92
C ASP A 537 21.93 21.74 40.50
N VAL A 538 21.55 20.51 40.85
CA VAL A 538 22.41 19.33 40.59
C VAL A 538 22.45 18.96 39.10
N ASN A 539 21.35 19.19 38.37
CA ASN A 539 21.30 18.94 36.92
C ASN A 539 22.00 20.05 36.12
N TYR A 540 22.01 21.30 36.60
CA TYR A 540 22.68 22.41 35.92
C TYR A 540 24.21 22.34 36.14
N GLN A 541 24.66 22.02 37.35
CA GLN A 541 26.10 21.85 37.64
C GLN A 541 26.71 20.62 36.97
N SER A 542 25.95 19.51 36.80
CA SER A 542 26.45 18.35 36.05
C SER A 542 26.51 18.58 34.54
N MET A 543 25.60 19.41 33.99
CA MET A 543 25.67 19.88 32.60
C MET A 543 26.83 20.85 32.35
N MET A 544 27.22 21.63 33.35
CA MET A 544 28.32 22.62 33.28
C MET A 544 29.67 22.06 33.76
N ASN A 545 29.83 20.74 33.86
CA ASN A 545 31.13 20.19 34.22
C ASN A 545 32.19 20.53 33.13
N PRO A 546 33.48 20.64 33.49
CA PRO A 546 34.52 21.07 32.56
C PRO A 546 34.63 20.20 31.29
N ALA A 547 34.34 18.90 31.39
CA ALA A 547 34.36 17.97 30.25
C ALA A 547 33.20 18.20 29.27
N ASN A 548 32.03 18.62 29.76
CA ASN A 548 30.87 18.95 28.92
C ASN A 548 31.04 20.31 28.22
N LEU A 549 31.69 21.27 28.88
CA LEU A 549 32.02 22.56 28.28
C LEU A 549 33.09 22.42 27.19
N GLU A 550 34.09 21.57 27.39
CA GLU A 550 35.13 21.29 26.40
C GLU A 550 34.58 20.55 25.16
N PHE A 551 33.55 19.72 25.34
CA PHE A 551 32.85 19.06 24.23
C PHE A 551 32.02 20.05 23.39
N LEU A 552 31.41 21.05 24.03
CA LEU A 552 30.62 22.09 23.35
C LEU A 552 31.51 23.11 22.62
N SER A 553 32.69 23.43 23.15
CA SER A 553 33.63 24.36 22.48
C SER A 553 34.38 23.75 21.30
N LYS A 554 34.41 22.42 21.18
CA LYS A 554 35.04 21.71 20.05
C LYS A 554 34.07 21.38 18.90
N ASN A 555 32.76 21.57 19.11
CA ASN A 555 31.71 21.21 18.14
C ASN A 555 30.75 22.37 17.79
N MET A 556 31.08 23.59 18.20
CA MET A 556 30.69 24.83 17.52
C MET A 556 31.90 25.33 16.74
#